data_AF-A0A1Y1BTQ8-F1
#
_entry.id   AF-A0A1Y1BTQ8-F1
#
_cell.length_a   1.000
_cell.length_b   1.000
_cell.length_c   1.000
_cell.angle_alpha   90.00
_cell.angle_beta   90.00
_cell.angle_gamma   90.00
#
_symmetry.space_group_name_H-M   'P 1'
#
loop_
_entity.id
_entity.type
_entity.pdbx_description
1 polymer ?
#
loop_
_entity_poly.entity_id
_entity_poly.type
_entity_poly.pdbx_seq_one_letter_code
_entity_poly.pdbx_strand_id
1 'polypeptide(L)' 'MTQELIANMLGVRRSGVTEAALKLQDAGLIRYNYGHIEVLDRAGLEQRVCECYGVVRREFDRLLPDLKRL' A
#
# COMPACT_ATOMS: atom_id res chain seq x y z
N MET A 1 9.90 4.64 -4.74
CA MET A 1 8.63 5.42 -4.78
C MET A 1 8.63 6.42 -3.62
N THR A 2 8.48 7.72 -3.84
CA THR A 2 8.61 8.71 -2.75
C THR A 2 7.30 8.83 -1.95
N GLN A 3 7.40 9.23 -0.68
CA GLN A 3 6.21 9.53 0.16
C GLN A 3 5.38 10.67 -0.44
N GLU A 4 6.05 11.64 -1.08
CA GLU A 4 5.41 12.76 -1.76
C GLU A 4 4.57 12.32 -2.95
N LEU A 5 5.06 11.35 -3.74
CA LEU A 5 4.28 10.79 -4.83
C LEU A 5 3.03 10.07 -4.31
N ILE A 6 3.16 9.27 -3.23
CA ILE A 6 2.02 8.61 -2.59
C ILE A 6 1.02 9.63 -2.04
N ALA A 7 1.51 10.69 -1.39
CA ALA A 7 0.69 11.75 -0.85
C ALA A 7 -0.13 12.45 -1.95
N ASN A 8 0.51 12.76 -3.08
CA ASN A 8 -0.14 13.36 -4.25
C ASN A 8 -1.19 12.43 -4.87
N MET A 9 -0.90 11.13 -4.98
CA MET A 9 -1.86 10.15 -5.52
C MET A 9 -3.09 9.96 -4.63
N LEU A 10 -2.91 10.06 -3.30
CA LEU A 10 -3.98 9.85 -2.32
C LEU A 10 -4.67 11.16 -1.88
N GLY A 11 -4.20 12.33 -2.34
CA GLY A 11 -4.74 13.63 -1.91
C GLY A 11 -4.53 13.92 -0.43
N VAL A 12 -3.48 13.36 0.19
CA VAL A 12 -3.17 13.51 1.62
C VAL A 12 -1.87 14.28 1.83
N ARG A 13 -1.60 14.68 3.08
CA ARG A 13 -0.31 15.29 3.46
C ARG A 13 0.80 14.23 3.50
N ARG A 14 2.02 14.60 3.12
CA ARG A 14 3.22 13.75 3.24
C ARG A 14 3.40 13.20 4.65
N SER A 15 3.15 14.00 5.69
CA SER A 15 3.25 13.56 7.09
C SER A 15 2.31 12.40 7.40
N GLY A 16 1.08 12.42 6.86
CA GLY A 16 0.13 11.33 7.02
C GLY A 16 0.62 10.01 6.39
N VAL A 17 1.29 10.09 5.25
CA VAL A 17 1.93 8.92 4.61
C VAL A 17 3.06 8.37 5.48
N THR A 18 3.90 9.25 6.03
CA THR A 18 4.98 8.84 6.95
C THR A 18 4.44 8.17 8.20
N GLU A 19 3.45 8.77 8.85
CA GLU A 19 2.84 8.23 10.07
C GLU A 19 2.18 6.87 9.81
N ALA A 20 1.47 6.71 8.69
CA ALA A 20 0.89 5.44 8.31
C ALA A 20 1.97 4.37 8.05
N ALA A 21 3.03 4.72 7.32
CA ALA A 21 4.13 3.81 7.04
C ALA A 21 4.84 3.35 8.33
N LEU A 22 5.10 4.26 9.27
CA LEU A 22 5.68 3.92 10.58
C LEU A 22 4.77 2.97 11.37
N LYS A 23 3.47 3.24 11.46
CA LYS A 23 2.51 2.36 12.16
C LYS A 23 2.46 0.95 11.56
N LEU A 24 2.55 0.83 10.23
CA LEU A 24 2.58 -0.45 9.54
C LEU A 24 3.91 -1.19 9.73
N GLN A 25 5.02 -0.45 9.79
CA GLN A 25 6.34 -1.00 10.08
C GLN A 25 6.45 -1.50 11.52
N ASP A 26 5.97 -0.72 12.49
CA ASP A 26 5.92 -1.11 13.91
C ASP A 26 5.03 -2.35 14.12
N ALA A 27 4.00 -2.51 13.30
CA ALA A 27 3.15 -3.69 13.27
C ALA A 27 3.78 -4.90 12.55
N GLY A 28 5.00 -4.78 12.01
CA GLY A 28 5.70 -5.86 11.30
C GLY A 28 5.13 -6.20 9.92
N LEU A 29 4.24 -5.37 9.37
CA LEU A 29 3.54 -5.64 8.11
C LEU A 29 4.34 -5.23 6.88
N ILE A 30 5.19 -4.20 7.04
CA ILE A 30 6.08 -3.70 5.99
C ILE A 30 7.48 -3.44 6.54
N ARG A 31 8.46 -3.41 5.65
CA ARG A 31 9.77 -2.80 5.90
C ARG A 31 9.87 -1.52 5.08
N TYR A 32 10.21 -0.42 5.73
CA TYR A 32 10.40 0.86 5.06
C TYR A 32 11.84 1.33 5.20
N ASN A 33 12.51 1.58 4.05
CA ASN A 33 13.84 2.18 4.01
C ASN A 33 13.97 3.08 2.77
N TYR A 34 14.34 4.34 2.96
CA TYR A 34 14.74 5.29 1.90
C TYR A 34 13.89 5.24 0.61
N GLY A 35 12.56 5.42 0.72
CA GLY A 35 11.67 5.42 -0.46
C GLY A 35 11.41 4.03 -1.07
N HIS A 36 11.82 2.98 -0.37
CA HIS A 36 11.49 1.58 -0.66
C HIS A 36 10.54 1.05 0.43
N ILE A 37 9.41 0.50 0.00
CA ILE A 37 8.44 -0.19 0.87
C ILE A 37 8.41 -1.64 0.43
N GLU A 38 8.83 -2.54 1.30
CA GLU A 38 8.72 -3.98 1.13
C GLU A 38 7.53 -4.48 1.95
N VAL A 39 6.65 -5.28 1.34
CA VAL A 39 5.53 -5.92 2.04
C VAL A 39 6.03 -7.22 2.66
N LEU A 40 5.96 -7.32 4.00
CA LEU A 40 6.38 -8.50 4.74
C LEU A 40 5.22 -9.46 4.98
N ASP A 41 4.03 -8.91 5.27
CA ASP A 41 2.81 -9.67 5.49
C ASP A 41 1.64 -9.06 4.73
N ARG A 42 1.33 -9.65 3.58
CA ARG A 42 0.19 -9.22 2.76
C ARG A 42 -1.14 -9.53 3.44
N ALA A 43 -1.27 -10.67 4.11
CA ALA A 43 -2.53 -11.07 4.74
C ALA A 43 -2.86 -10.13 5.91
N GLY A 44 -1.86 -9.79 6.73
CA GLY A 44 -1.98 -8.82 7.82
C GLY A 44 -2.35 -7.41 7.33
N LEU A 45 -1.84 -6.98 6.17
CA LEU A 45 -2.28 -5.73 5.54
C LEU A 45 -3.74 -5.80 5.09
N GLU A 46 -4.15 -6.89 4.45
CA GLU A 46 -5.53 -7.07 3.96
C GLU A 46 -6.58 -7.11 5.08
N GLN A 47 -6.19 -7.48 6.31
CA GLN A 47 -7.07 -7.40 7.48
C GLN A 47 -7.29 -5.98 8.02
N ARG A 48 -6.46 -5.00 7.63
CA ARG A 48 -6.49 -3.62 8.16
C ARG A 48 -7.03 -2.59 7.17
N VAL A 49 -7.27 -2.98 5.93
CA VAL A 49 -7.82 -2.09 4.90
C VAL A 49 -9.35 -2.10 4.95
N CYS A 50 -9.97 -1.03 4.43
CA CYS A 50 -11.40 -1.05 4.16
C CYS A 50 -11.76 -2.01 3.01
N GLU A 51 -13.04 -2.31 2.90
CA GLU A 51 -13.68 -3.01 1.78
C GLU A 51 -13.34 -2.38 0.41
N CYS A 52 -13.00 -1.09 0.42
CA CYS A 52 -12.47 -0.32 -0.70
C CYS A 52 -11.36 -1.06 -1.46
N TYR A 53 -10.44 -1.73 -0.74
CA TYR A 53 -9.34 -2.46 -1.36
C TYR A 53 -9.83 -3.64 -2.18
N GLY A 54 -10.85 -4.36 -1.70
CA GLY A 54 -11.45 -5.48 -2.44
C GLY A 54 -12.12 -5.02 -3.73
N VAL A 55 -12.79 -3.86 -3.72
CA VAL A 55 -13.37 -3.26 -4.93
C VAL A 55 -12.28 -2.93 -5.95
N VAL A 56 -11.25 -2.19 -5.53
CA VAL A 56 -10.15 -1.78 -6.40
C VAL A 56 -9.38 -2.99 -6.93
N ARG A 57 -9.12 -4.00 -6.09
CA ARG A 57 -8.44 -5.24 -6.50
C ARG A 57 -9.23 -5.99 -7.56
N ARG A 58 -10.55 -6.11 -7.41
CA ARG A 58 -11.40 -6.76 -8.43
C ARG A 58 -11.35 -6.03 -9.77
N GLU A 59 -11.40 -4.69 -9.76
CA GLU A 59 -11.29 -3.92 -11.00
C GLU A 59 -9.90 -4.02 -11.62
N PHE A 60 -8.85 -3.98 -10.80
CA PHE A 60 -7.47 -4.19 -11.25
C PHE A 60 -7.31 -5.56 -11.91
N ASP A 61 -7.82 -6.61 -11.27
CA ASP A 61 -7.77 -7.98 -11.76
C ASP A 61 -8.55 -8.17 -13.08
N ARG A 62 -9.67 -7.45 -13.23
CA ARG A 62 -10.50 -7.46 -14.45
C ARG A 62 -9.83 -6.73 -15.61
N LEU A 63 -9.19 -5.59 -15.33
CA LEU A 63 -8.60 -4.72 -16.35
C LEU A 63 -7.18 -5.15 -16.76
N LEU A 64 -6.43 -5.78 -15.86
CA LEU A 64 -5.02 -6.15 -16.07
C LEU A 64 -4.78 -7.65 -15.83
N PRO A 65 -5.48 -8.56 -16.54
CA PRO A 65 -5.39 -10.00 -16.30
C PRO A 65 -4.01 -10.59 -16.60
N ASP A 66 -3.27 -10.02 -17.56
CA ASP A 66 -1.96 -10.54 -17.98
C ASP A 66 -0.82 -10.18 -17.02
N LEU A 67 -0.99 -9.13 -16.20
CA LEU A 67 0.01 -8.72 -15.20
C LEU A 67 0.13 -9.71 -14.05
N LYS A 68 -0.83 -10.63 -13.89
CA LYS A 68 -0.77 -11.75 -12.94
C LYS A 68 0.04 -12.95 -13.44
N ARG A 69 0.41 -12.98 -14.72
CA ARG A 69 1.11 -14.10 -15.36
C ARG A 69 2.63 -13.93 -15.39
N LEU A 70 3.13 -12.76 -15.01
CA LEU A 70 4.56 -12.43 -14.83
C LEU A 70 4.97 -12.68 -13.38
#